data_AF-A0A816DB37-F1
#
_entry.id   AF-A0A816DB37-F1
#
_cell.length_a   1.000
_cell.length_b   1.000
_cell.length_c   1.000
_cell.angle_alpha   90.00
_cell.angle_beta   90.00
_cell.angle_gamma   90.00
#
_symmetry.space_group_name_H-M   'P 1'
#
loop_
_entity.id
_entity.type
_entity.pdbx_description
1 polymer ?
#
loop_
_entity_poly.entity_id
_entity_poly.type
_entity_poly.pdbx_seq_one_letter_code
_entity_poly.pdbx_strand_id
1 'polypeptide(L)'
;MQVSTVKIKNNVVNSTVYIGLEMRVVCYYANWSLYREAMPILYPDQIDPTLCTHIHYAFADIDPLTLNIIPTELHDVQWTDRHSMASVLLYLYYNFKDWEFPGDRDRDAAPDSQIKFDILVKDLYQAFNDEVKKPNNTRQRLILTAAVAADPKKIDHGYIVQNLCGHLDYVNIMTYDYHGKWDDVTGINSPLYRSHTHLKHHEEWKNAVNIYNMY
;
A
#
# COMPACT_ATOMS: atom_id res chain seq x y z
N MET A 1 27.14 -0.13 0.32
CA MET A 1 26.51 -1.44 0.05
C MET A 1 26.39 -2.14 1.39
N GLN A 2 25.18 -2.24 1.93
CA GLN A 2 24.93 -2.79 3.27
C GLN A 2 23.99 -3.99 3.11
N VAL A 3 24.32 -5.11 3.76
CA VAL A 3 23.47 -6.30 3.83
C VAL A 3 22.75 -6.21 5.16
N SER A 4 21.42 -6.12 5.14
CA SER A 4 20.59 -6.14 6.36
C SER A 4 19.66 -7.35 6.31
N THR A 5 19.56 -8.05 7.44
CA THR A 5 18.73 -9.25 7.60
C THR A 5 17.42 -8.84 8.26
N VAL A 6 16.32 -8.80 7.50
CA VAL A 6 15.00 -8.51 8.09
C VAL A 6 14.49 -9.73 8.86
N LYS A 7 14.37 -9.61 10.19
CA LYS A 7 13.75 -10.63 11.04
C LYS A 7 12.27 -10.36 11.22
N ILE A 8 11.43 -11.07 10.48
CA ILE A 8 9.99 -11.17 10.78
C ILE A 8 9.79 -12.40 11.68
N LYS A 9 9.02 -12.27 12.76
CA LYS A 9 8.93 -13.25 13.86
C LYS A 9 8.70 -14.70 13.36
N ASN A 10 9.36 -15.65 14.04
CA ASN A 10 9.25 -17.11 13.94
C ASN A 10 9.55 -17.80 12.60
N ASN A 11 9.86 -17.07 11.53
CA ASN A 11 10.45 -17.64 10.32
C ASN A 11 11.66 -16.81 9.91
N VAL A 12 12.87 -17.36 10.07
CA VAL A 12 14.09 -16.76 9.54
C VAL A 12 14.08 -16.95 8.02
N VAL A 13 13.65 -15.92 7.29
CA VAL A 13 13.79 -15.88 5.83
C VAL A 13 15.17 -15.32 5.52
N ASN A 14 16.08 -16.17 5.04
CA ASN A 14 17.35 -15.71 4.51
C ASN A 14 17.15 -15.17 3.09
N SER A 15 16.61 -13.96 2.96
CA SER A 15 16.57 -13.23 1.69
C SER A 15 17.71 -12.21 1.65
N THR A 16 18.54 -12.28 0.60
CA THR A 16 19.53 -11.23 0.33
C THR A 16 18.78 -10.09 -0.37
N VAL A 17 18.36 -9.07 0.39
CA VAL A 17 17.72 -7.88 -0.17
C VAL A 17 18.82 -6.85 -0.47
N TYR A 18 18.99 -6.53 -1.76
CA TYR A 18 19.85 -5.42 -2.17
C TYR A 18 19.10 -4.11 -1.93
N ILE A 19 19.40 -3.44 -0.81
CA ILE A 19 18.91 -2.08 -0.54
C ILE A 19 19.67 -1.12 -1.45
N GLY A 20 19.03 -0.69 -2.54
CA GLY A 20 19.43 0.52 -3.25
C GLY A 20 19.35 1.69 -2.28
N LEU A 21 20.44 2.44 -2.12
CA LEU A 21 20.61 3.52 -1.13
C LEU A 21 19.76 4.78 -1.40
N GLU A 22 18.81 4.74 -2.33
CA GLU A 22 17.90 5.84 -2.59
C GLU A 22 16.69 5.76 -1.65
N MET A 23 16.58 6.73 -0.74
CA MET A 23 15.39 6.88 0.09
C MET A 23 14.20 7.28 -0.79
N ARG A 24 13.06 6.62 -0.58
CA ARG A 24 11.80 6.97 -1.26
C ARG A 24 10.98 7.89 -0.37
N VAL A 25 10.44 8.96 -0.94
CA VAL A 25 9.41 9.80 -0.34
C VAL A 25 8.15 9.60 -1.16
N VAL A 26 7.25 8.75 -0.65
CA VAL A 26 6.00 8.36 -1.33
C VAL A 26 4.86 9.18 -0.75
N CYS A 27 4.20 9.97 -1.57
CA CYS A 27 3.13 10.88 -1.16
C CYS A 27 1.79 10.42 -1.71
N TYR A 28 0.75 10.37 -0.88
CA TYR A 28 -0.61 10.09 -1.32
C TYR A 28 -1.35 11.40 -1.61
N TYR A 29 -1.88 11.55 -2.82
CA TYR A 29 -2.78 12.63 -3.19
C TYR A 29 -4.22 12.11 -3.20
N ALA A 30 -5.05 12.64 -2.30
CA ALA A 30 -6.46 12.30 -2.21
C ALA A 30 -7.28 13.16 -3.19
N ASN A 31 -7.87 12.54 -4.22
CA ASN A 31 -8.65 13.23 -5.25
C ASN A 31 -9.90 13.93 -4.70
N TRP A 32 -10.50 13.41 -3.63
CA TRP A 32 -11.63 14.04 -2.92
C TRP A 32 -11.23 15.26 -2.08
N SER A 33 -9.94 15.58 -1.95
CA SER A 33 -9.49 16.78 -1.20
C SER A 33 -9.97 18.09 -1.83
N LEU A 34 -10.35 18.05 -3.11
CA LEU A 34 -10.93 19.18 -3.84
C LEU A 34 -12.29 19.64 -3.31
N TYR A 35 -12.99 18.79 -2.56
CA TYR A 35 -14.29 19.13 -1.96
C TYR A 35 -14.16 19.76 -0.56
N ARG A 36 -12.95 19.98 -0.05
CA ARG A 36 -12.77 20.63 1.25
C ARG A 36 -13.18 22.10 1.14
N GLU A 37 -14.04 22.54 2.05
CA GLU A 37 -14.44 23.95 2.17
C GLU A 37 -13.32 24.85 2.72
N ALA A 38 -12.26 24.26 3.28
CA ALA A 38 -11.12 24.97 3.84
C ALA A 38 -10.08 25.32 2.76
N MET A 39 -9.76 26.61 2.64
CA MET A 39 -8.71 27.11 1.76
C MET A 39 -7.30 26.90 2.36
N PRO A 40 -6.27 26.67 1.52
CA PRO A 40 -6.35 26.54 0.06
C PRO A 40 -6.74 25.12 -0.40
N ILE A 41 -7.53 25.05 -1.46
CA ILE A 41 -7.74 23.82 -2.24
C ILE A 41 -6.43 23.52 -3.00
N LEU A 42 -5.92 22.30 -2.89
CA LEU A 42 -4.70 21.85 -3.53
C LEU A 42 -5.03 20.96 -4.73
N TYR A 43 -4.77 21.46 -5.94
CA TYR A 43 -4.86 20.70 -7.18
C TYR A 43 -3.55 19.94 -7.46
N PRO A 44 -3.58 18.86 -8.27
CA PRO A 44 -2.38 18.06 -8.54
C PRO A 44 -1.22 18.84 -9.16
N ASP A 45 -1.52 19.83 -10.01
CA ASP A 45 -0.54 20.69 -10.70
C ASP A 45 0.13 21.70 -9.75
N GLN A 46 -0.37 21.84 -8.53
CA GLN A 46 0.18 22.71 -7.49
C GLN A 46 1.09 21.96 -6.52
N ILE A 47 1.23 20.63 -6.66
CA ILE A 47 2.17 19.84 -5.86
C ILE A 47 3.57 20.12 -6.39
N ASP A 48 4.46 20.61 -5.52
CA ASP A 48 5.87 20.78 -5.86
C ASP A 48 6.48 19.40 -6.20
N PRO A 49 6.92 19.18 -7.45
CA PRO A 49 7.38 17.88 -7.91
C PRO A 49 8.71 17.46 -7.27
N THR A 50 9.38 18.33 -6.51
CA THR A 50 10.64 18.02 -5.82
C THR A 50 10.44 17.45 -4.42
N LEU A 51 9.21 17.52 -3.86
CA LEU A 51 8.92 17.06 -2.50
C LEU A 51 8.83 15.54 -2.38
N CYS A 52 8.40 14.86 -3.43
CA CYS A 52 8.09 13.44 -3.42
C CYS A 52 8.86 12.76 -4.56
N THR A 53 9.41 11.57 -4.29
CA THR A 53 9.97 10.74 -5.36
C THR A 53 8.87 9.98 -6.11
N HIS A 54 7.73 9.72 -5.45
CA HIS A 54 6.56 9.05 -6.02
C HIS A 54 5.29 9.72 -5.49
N ILE A 55 4.29 9.88 -6.36
CA ILE A 55 2.94 10.32 -5.98
C ILE A 55 1.96 9.19 -6.27
N HIS A 56 1.26 8.74 -5.24
CA HIS A 56 0.17 7.79 -5.33
C HIS A 56 -1.14 8.58 -5.41
N TYR A 57 -1.84 8.49 -6.53
CA TYR A 57 -3.16 9.12 -6.70
C TYR A 57 -4.24 8.22 -6.12
N ALA A 58 -4.92 8.70 -5.09
CA ALA A 58 -5.93 7.98 -4.33
C ALA A 58 -7.31 8.61 -4.64
N PHE A 59 -8.28 7.90 -5.21
CA PHE A 59 -8.22 6.52 -5.71
C PHE A 59 -8.81 6.40 -7.10
N ALA A 60 -8.31 5.44 -7.87
CA ALA A 60 -9.03 4.92 -9.03
C ALA A 60 -9.92 3.75 -8.59
N ASP A 61 -10.90 3.39 -9.42
CA ASP A 61 -11.70 2.17 -9.26
C ASP A 61 -11.62 1.34 -10.54
N ILE A 62 -12.15 0.12 -10.51
CA ILE A 62 -12.16 -0.78 -11.65
C ILE A 62 -13.59 -1.23 -11.93
N ASP A 63 -13.99 -1.14 -13.19
CA ASP A 63 -15.23 -1.74 -13.65
C ASP A 63 -15.15 -3.27 -13.49
N PRO A 64 -16.02 -3.91 -12.71
CA PRO A 64 -15.90 -5.32 -12.37
C PRO A 64 -16.20 -6.26 -13.56
N LEU A 65 -16.79 -5.75 -14.65
CA LEU A 65 -17.11 -6.53 -15.84
C LEU A 65 -16.02 -6.42 -16.90
N THR A 66 -15.51 -5.21 -17.11
CA THR A 66 -14.55 -4.91 -18.18
C THR A 66 -13.10 -4.92 -17.70
N LEU A 67 -12.88 -4.84 -16.38
CA LEU A 67 -11.58 -4.68 -15.74
C LEU A 67 -10.83 -3.41 -16.16
N ASN A 68 -11.54 -2.44 -16.73
CA ASN A 68 -10.99 -1.14 -17.06
C ASN A 68 -10.93 -0.26 -15.81
N ILE A 69 -9.90 0.57 -15.73
CA ILE A 69 -9.79 1.64 -14.74
C ILE A 69 -10.90 2.66 -15.01
N ILE A 70 -11.65 3.02 -13.98
CA ILE A 70 -12.71 4.03 -14.02
C ILE A 70 -12.43 5.14 -12.99
N PRO A 71 -12.83 6.39 -13.29
CA PRO A 71 -12.72 7.50 -12.35
C PRO A 71 -13.64 7.29 -11.14
N THR A 72 -13.19 7.66 -9.95
CA THR A 72 -14.05 7.71 -8.74
C THR A 72 -14.64 9.10 -8.52
N GLU A 73 -13.97 10.13 -9.05
CA GLU A 73 -14.36 11.53 -8.91
C GLU A 73 -14.46 12.23 -10.27
N LEU A 74 -15.32 13.24 -10.36
CA LEU A 74 -15.55 14.01 -11.61
C LEU A 74 -14.26 14.61 -12.19
N HIS A 75 -13.28 14.93 -11.34
CA HIS A 75 -12.03 15.58 -11.73
C HIS A 75 -10.94 14.60 -12.21
N ASP A 76 -11.13 13.29 -12.05
CA ASP A 76 -10.12 12.27 -12.39
C ASP A 76 -9.85 12.19 -13.91
N VAL A 77 -10.87 12.39 -14.74
CA VAL A 77 -10.78 12.28 -16.21
C VAL A 77 -9.77 13.27 -16.78
N GLN A 78 -9.68 14.48 -16.21
CA GLN A 78 -8.71 15.48 -16.65
C GLN A 78 -7.26 15.11 -16.29
N TRP A 79 -7.06 14.25 -15.30
CA TRP A 79 -5.75 13.84 -14.84
C TRP A 79 -5.23 12.63 -15.63
N THR A 80 -6.10 11.64 -15.89
CA THR A 80 -5.77 10.44 -16.68
C THR A 80 -5.41 10.75 -18.13
N ASP A 81 -6.02 11.78 -18.72
CA ASP A 81 -5.76 12.18 -20.12
C ASP A 81 -4.45 12.99 -20.27
N ARG A 82 -3.99 13.65 -19.20
CA ARG A 82 -2.80 14.53 -19.23
C ARG A 82 -1.52 13.86 -18.76
N HIS A 83 -1.61 12.81 -17.95
CA HIS A 83 -0.45 12.12 -17.39
C HIS A 83 -0.54 10.64 -17.73
N SER A 84 0.43 10.14 -18.50
CA SER A 84 0.61 8.70 -18.67
C SER A 84 0.91 8.12 -17.30
N MET A 85 -0.09 7.50 -16.67
CA MET A 85 0.04 6.87 -15.36
C MET A 85 1.19 5.86 -15.38
N ALA A 86 2.34 6.26 -14.85
CA ALA A 86 3.55 5.44 -14.78
C ALA A 86 3.52 4.48 -13.57
N SER A 87 2.49 4.57 -12.74
CA SER A 87 2.26 3.71 -11.58
C SER A 87 0.82 3.19 -11.62
N VAL A 88 0.66 1.90 -11.88
CA VAL A 88 -0.61 1.21 -11.67
C VAL A 88 -0.56 0.64 -10.27
N LEU A 89 -1.31 1.25 -9.36
CA LEU A 89 -1.54 0.72 -8.03
C LEU A 89 -2.37 -0.57 -8.16
N LEU A 90 -2.10 -1.51 -7.26
CA LEU A 90 -2.56 -2.90 -7.28
C LEU A 90 -4.09 -3.02 -7.13
N TYR A 91 -4.81 -3.57 -8.12
CA TYR A 91 -6.28 -3.75 -8.02
C TYR A 91 -6.77 -5.00 -8.76
N LEU A 92 -7.44 -5.93 -8.05
CA LEU A 92 -8.54 -6.76 -8.59
C LEU A 92 -9.50 -7.22 -7.48
N TYR A 93 -10.78 -7.18 -7.87
CA TYR A 93 -11.96 -7.90 -7.38
C TYR A 93 -12.72 -7.39 -6.14
N TYR A 94 -13.84 -6.71 -6.45
CA TYR A 94 -14.94 -6.22 -5.61
C TYR A 94 -14.64 -5.04 -4.68
N ASN A 95 -14.89 -3.81 -5.18
CA ASN A 95 -14.96 -2.54 -4.44
C ASN A 95 -13.63 -2.03 -3.81
N PHE A 96 -12.53 -1.92 -4.55
CA PHE A 96 -11.22 -1.68 -3.91
C PHE A 96 -10.52 -0.36 -4.26
N LYS A 97 -10.72 0.60 -3.35
CA LYS A 97 -9.62 1.44 -2.81
C LYS A 97 -8.65 0.49 -2.08
N ASP A 98 -7.33 0.68 -2.18
CA ASP A 98 -6.25 -0.15 -1.58
C ASP A 98 -6.76 -1.26 -0.61
N TRP A 99 -6.71 -2.55 -0.99
CA TRP A 99 -7.44 -3.61 -0.28
C TRP A 99 -7.15 -3.67 1.22
N GLU A 100 -8.12 -3.20 2.02
CA GLU A 100 -8.09 -3.17 3.48
C GLU A 100 -9.18 -4.05 4.14
N PHE A 101 -8.90 -5.31 4.48
CA PHE A 101 -7.67 -6.05 4.21
C PHE A 101 -8.03 -7.47 3.76
N PRO A 102 -7.20 -8.12 2.92
CA PRO A 102 -7.35 -9.55 2.70
C PRO A 102 -7.30 -10.27 4.06
N GLY A 103 -8.09 -11.30 4.24
CA GLY A 103 -8.16 -12.08 5.48
C GLY A 103 -8.86 -11.40 6.67
N ASP A 104 -9.24 -10.12 6.57
CA ASP A 104 -9.91 -9.39 7.65
C ASP A 104 -11.39 -9.76 7.76
N ARG A 105 -11.70 -10.66 8.69
CA ARG A 105 -13.06 -11.17 8.93
C ARG A 105 -13.99 -10.14 9.52
N ASP A 106 -13.46 -9.14 10.22
CA ASP A 106 -14.26 -8.05 10.79
C ASP A 106 -14.78 -7.10 9.69
N ARG A 107 -14.20 -7.19 8.48
CA ARG A 107 -14.62 -6.50 7.25
C ARG A 107 -15.17 -7.46 6.19
N ASP A 108 -15.71 -8.61 6.61
CA ASP A 108 -16.35 -9.60 5.74
C ASP A 108 -15.43 -10.17 4.64
N ALA A 109 -14.11 -10.20 4.84
CA ALA A 109 -13.19 -10.76 3.86
C ALA A 109 -13.47 -12.26 3.61
N ALA A 110 -13.55 -12.63 2.33
CA ALA A 110 -13.77 -14.00 1.90
C ALA A 110 -12.68 -14.95 2.44
N PRO A 111 -12.98 -16.24 2.70
CA PRO A 111 -12.00 -17.16 3.28
C PRO A 111 -10.73 -17.39 2.49
N ASP A 112 -10.79 -17.22 1.18
CA ASP A 112 -9.68 -17.38 0.26
C ASP A 112 -9.03 -16.05 -0.15
N SER A 113 -9.39 -14.94 0.51
CA SER A 113 -8.88 -13.60 0.19
C SER A 113 -7.37 -13.48 0.29
N GLN A 114 -6.71 -14.13 1.25
CA GLN A 114 -5.25 -14.19 1.36
C GLN A 114 -4.61 -14.76 0.09
N ILE A 115 -5.14 -15.88 -0.40
CA ILE A 115 -4.63 -16.59 -1.58
C ILE A 115 -4.95 -15.77 -2.83
N LYS A 116 -6.15 -15.20 -2.94
CA LYS A 116 -6.56 -14.35 -4.05
C LYS A 116 -5.67 -13.11 -4.16
N PHE A 117 -5.31 -12.49 -3.03
CA PHE A 117 -4.40 -11.36 -3.00
C PHE A 117 -3.00 -11.75 -3.49
N ASP A 118 -2.47 -12.91 -3.08
CA ASP A 118 -1.18 -13.42 -3.57
C ASP A 118 -1.18 -13.67 -5.08
N ILE A 119 -2.23 -14.33 -5.59
CA ILE A 119 -2.40 -14.59 -7.03
C ILE A 119 -2.51 -13.28 -7.80
N LEU A 120 -3.30 -12.33 -7.31
CA LEU A 120 -3.45 -11.00 -7.91
C LEU A 120 -2.10 -10.31 -8.07
N VAL A 121 -1.31 -10.23 -6.99
CA VAL A 121 -0.01 -9.56 -7.00
C VAL A 121 0.94 -10.25 -7.98
N LYS A 122 0.94 -11.59 -8.02
CA LYS A 122 1.75 -12.36 -8.95
C LYS A 122 1.33 -12.13 -10.40
N ASP A 123 0.04 -12.14 -10.70
CA ASP A 123 -0.49 -11.97 -12.06
C ASP A 123 -0.21 -10.56 -12.59
N LEU A 124 -0.35 -9.53 -11.75
CA LEU A 124 0.01 -8.15 -12.12
C LEU A 124 1.51 -7.99 -12.33
N TYR A 125 2.33 -8.57 -11.47
CA TYR A 125 3.78 -8.59 -11.64
C TYR A 125 4.17 -9.23 -12.97
N GLN A 126 3.58 -10.38 -13.31
CA GLN A 126 3.84 -11.07 -14.56
C GLN A 126 3.37 -10.23 -15.77
N ALA A 127 2.16 -9.67 -15.70
CA ALA A 127 1.60 -8.83 -16.76
C ALA A 127 2.48 -7.60 -17.04
N PHE A 128 2.99 -6.93 -16.00
CA PHE A 128 3.87 -5.77 -16.18
C PHE A 128 5.21 -6.16 -16.81
N ASN A 129 5.77 -7.30 -16.40
CA ASN A 129 7.00 -7.83 -16.99
C ASN A 129 6.82 -8.28 -18.44
N ASP A 130 5.64 -8.77 -18.82
CA ASP A 130 5.37 -9.20 -20.18
C ASP A 130 5.04 -8.04 -21.11
N GLU A 131 4.41 -6.97 -20.59
CA GLU A 131 4.11 -5.75 -21.34
C GLU A 131 5.38 -5.16 -21.97
N VAL A 132 6.47 -5.05 -21.21
CA VAL A 132 7.74 -4.51 -21.70
C VAL A 132 8.45 -5.39 -22.74
N LYS A 133 8.06 -6.67 -22.85
CA LYS A 133 8.62 -7.59 -23.85
C LYS A 133 7.87 -7.52 -25.18
N LYS A 134 6.70 -6.84 -25.23
CA LYS A 134 5.90 -6.76 -26.46
C LYS A 134 6.66 -6.05 -27.58
N PRO A 135 6.56 -6.52 -28.83
CA PRO A 135 7.16 -5.84 -29.96
C PRO A 135 6.59 -4.42 -30.06
N ASN A 136 7.46 -3.43 -30.27
CA ASN A 136 7.16 -1.99 -30.31
C ASN A 136 6.90 -1.30 -28.96
N ASN A 137 7.07 -1.98 -27.81
CA ASN A 137 7.05 -1.27 -26.53
C ASN A 137 8.37 -0.51 -26.31
N THR A 138 8.27 0.80 -26.08
CA THR A 138 9.39 1.69 -25.73
C THR A 138 9.30 2.21 -24.29
N ARG A 139 8.25 1.84 -23.57
CA ARG A 139 7.99 2.24 -22.19
C ARG A 139 8.71 1.32 -21.22
N GLN A 140 9.03 1.87 -20.06
CA GLN A 140 9.55 1.09 -18.93
C GLN A 140 8.45 0.25 -18.29
N ARG A 141 8.86 -0.73 -17.48
CA ARG A 141 7.93 -1.55 -16.69
C ARG A 141 7.20 -0.66 -15.70
N LEU A 142 5.89 -0.84 -15.59
CA LEU A 142 5.09 -0.21 -14.55
C LEU A 142 5.56 -0.66 -13.17
N ILE A 143 5.55 0.27 -12.21
CA ILE A 143 5.87 0.00 -10.81
C ILE A 143 4.66 -0.64 -10.13
N LEU A 144 4.87 -1.74 -9.40
CA LEU A 144 3.84 -2.46 -8.65
C LEU A 144 4.09 -2.35 -7.14
N THR A 145 3.14 -1.75 -6.42
CA THR A 145 3.26 -1.50 -4.97
C THR A 145 1.94 -1.80 -4.27
N ALA A 146 1.99 -1.95 -2.94
CA ALA A 146 0.81 -2.14 -2.12
C ALA A 146 0.90 -1.33 -0.81
N ALA A 147 -0.23 -0.77 -0.38
CA ALA A 147 -0.43 -0.33 0.99
C ALA A 147 -0.80 -1.56 1.85
N VAL A 148 -0.09 -1.79 2.95
CA VAL A 148 -0.26 -3.00 3.78
C VAL A 148 -0.46 -2.64 5.25
N ALA A 149 -1.20 -3.49 5.97
CA ALA A 149 -1.43 -3.33 7.40
C ALA A 149 -0.12 -3.37 8.21
N ALA A 150 -0.09 -2.65 9.33
CA ALA A 150 0.94 -2.79 10.36
C ALA A 150 0.53 -3.74 11.52
N ASP A 151 -0.75 -4.12 11.58
CA ASP A 151 -1.31 -5.04 12.59
C ASP A 151 -0.91 -6.49 12.30
N PRO A 152 -0.28 -7.21 13.25
CA PRO A 152 0.16 -8.59 13.06
C PRO A 152 -0.97 -9.56 12.70
N LYS A 153 -2.17 -9.38 13.30
CA LYS A 153 -3.31 -10.26 13.02
C LYS A 153 -3.75 -10.14 11.56
N LYS A 154 -3.77 -8.91 11.05
CA LYS A 154 -4.08 -8.63 9.64
C LYS A 154 -2.99 -9.13 8.71
N ILE A 155 -1.73 -9.02 9.13
CA ILE A 155 -0.59 -9.54 8.36
C ILE A 155 -0.68 -11.06 8.23
N ASP A 156 -0.85 -11.77 9.35
CA ASP A 156 -0.86 -13.24 9.40
C ASP A 156 -2.01 -13.83 8.57
N HIS A 157 -3.18 -13.18 8.58
CA HIS A 157 -4.35 -13.65 7.83
C HIS A 157 -4.42 -13.12 6.39
N GLY A 158 -3.81 -11.99 6.09
CA GLY A 158 -4.00 -11.29 4.82
C GLY A 158 -2.88 -11.48 3.82
N TYR A 159 -1.67 -11.81 4.27
CA TYR A 159 -0.49 -11.72 3.41
C TYR A 159 0.37 -12.98 3.44
N ILE A 160 0.72 -13.50 2.27
CA ILE A 160 1.83 -14.45 2.12
C ILE A 160 3.11 -13.63 1.93
N VAL A 161 3.66 -13.11 3.04
CA VAL A 161 4.71 -12.07 3.03
C VAL A 161 5.91 -12.43 2.16
N GLN A 162 6.36 -13.69 2.19
CA GLN A 162 7.50 -14.15 1.38
C GLN A 162 7.26 -13.97 -0.13
N ASN A 163 6.04 -14.23 -0.59
CA ASN A 163 5.68 -14.10 -2.00
C ASN A 163 5.52 -12.63 -2.38
N LEU A 164 4.87 -11.83 -1.53
CA LEU A 164 4.67 -10.40 -1.77
C LEU A 164 5.98 -9.65 -1.99
N CYS A 165 6.98 -9.89 -1.13
CA CYS A 165 8.30 -9.27 -1.25
C CYS A 165 9.05 -9.66 -2.54
N GLY A 166 8.66 -10.74 -3.22
CA GLY A 166 9.24 -11.16 -4.49
C GLY A 166 8.58 -10.53 -5.73
N HIS A 167 7.40 -9.93 -5.57
CA HIS A 167 6.59 -9.42 -6.69
C HIS A 167 6.32 -7.92 -6.63
N LEU A 168 6.46 -7.29 -5.46
CA LEU A 168 6.29 -5.85 -5.28
C LEU A 168 7.62 -5.11 -5.36
N ASP A 169 7.62 -3.94 -6.00
CA ASP A 169 8.77 -3.04 -6.08
C ASP A 169 9.13 -2.41 -4.72
N TYR A 170 8.09 -2.03 -3.98
CA TYR A 170 8.16 -1.63 -2.58
C TYR A 170 6.77 -1.74 -1.94
N VAL A 171 6.74 -1.71 -0.61
CA VAL A 171 5.52 -1.75 0.21
C VAL A 171 5.39 -0.47 1.02
N ASN A 172 4.17 0.08 1.07
CA ASN A 172 3.82 1.19 1.95
C ASN A 172 3.15 0.62 3.19
N ILE A 173 3.85 0.58 4.32
CA ILE A 173 3.28 0.06 5.56
C ILE A 173 2.49 1.18 6.23
N MET A 174 1.20 0.95 6.46
CA MET A 174 0.30 1.91 7.06
C MET A 174 0.54 2.01 8.57
N THR A 175 1.63 2.70 8.92
CA THR A 175 2.13 2.87 10.30
C THR A 175 1.42 4.03 11.03
N TYR A 176 0.10 4.09 10.87
CA TYR A 176 -0.83 5.03 11.48
C TYR A 176 -2.12 4.29 11.84
N ASP A 177 -3.07 4.98 12.49
CA ASP A 177 -4.34 4.41 12.94
C ASP A 177 -4.17 3.24 13.92
N TYR A 178 -3.13 3.32 14.76
CA TYR A 178 -2.93 2.39 15.87
C TYR A 178 -3.98 2.60 16.98
N HIS A 179 -4.44 3.84 17.10
CA HIS A 179 -5.43 4.25 18.08
C HIS A 179 -6.43 5.21 17.46
N GLY A 180 -7.67 5.13 17.89
CA GLY A 180 -8.72 5.99 17.36
C GLY A 180 -9.98 5.97 18.21
N LYS A 181 -11.05 6.50 17.63
CA LYS A 181 -12.36 6.61 18.30
C LYS A 181 -13.00 5.27 18.70
N TRP A 182 -12.46 4.16 18.19
CA TRP A 182 -12.92 2.81 18.46
C TRP A 182 -12.33 2.23 19.76
N ASP A 183 -11.34 2.90 20.36
CA ASP A 183 -10.77 2.51 21.65
C ASP A 183 -11.54 3.15 22.81
N ASP A 184 -11.62 2.45 23.94
CA ASP A 184 -12.23 2.98 25.18
C ASP A 184 -11.36 4.04 25.88
N VAL A 185 -10.11 4.19 25.45
CA VAL A 185 -9.13 5.13 26.01
C VAL A 185 -8.36 5.83 24.90
N THR A 186 -7.94 7.07 25.16
CA THR A 186 -7.14 7.84 24.19
C THR A 186 -5.75 7.25 24.00
N GLY A 187 -5.30 7.14 22.75
CA GLY A 187 -3.95 6.72 22.36
C GLY A 187 -3.36 7.58 21.23
N ILE A 188 -2.06 7.45 21.00
CA ILE A 188 -1.33 8.17 19.93
C ILE A 188 -1.56 7.46 18.59
N ASN A 189 -1.89 8.17 17.51
CA ASN A 189 -2.23 7.56 16.22
C ASN A 189 -1.10 6.70 15.61
N SER A 190 0.14 7.17 15.70
CA SER A 190 1.31 6.58 15.05
C SER A 190 2.51 6.58 16.01
N PRO A 191 2.46 5.79 17.09
CA PRO A 191 3.49 5.80 18.11
C PRO A 191 4.74 5.07 17.59
N LEU A 192 5.90 5.72 17.62
CA LEU A 192 7.18 5.06 17.28
C LEU A 192 7.50 3.91 18.24
N TYR A 193 7.13 4.06 19.52
CA TYR A 193 7.30 3.04 20.54
C TYR A 193 6.03 2.85 21.34
N ARG A 194 5.87 1.64 21.86
CA ARG A 194 4.80 1.32 22.81
C ARG A 194 4.91 2.22 24.04
N SER A 195 3.79 2.78 24.50
CA SER A 195 3.72 3.46 25.79
C SER A 195 3.87 2.48 26.96
N HIS A 196 4.57 2.90 28.01
CA HIS A 196 4.75 2.13 29.25
C HIS A 196 3.44 1.86 30.00
N THR A 197 2.41 2.69 29.80
CA THR A 197 1.08 2.53 30.42
C THR A 197 0.15 1.60 29.61
N HIS A 198 0.57 1.20 28.41
CA HIS A 198 -0.23 0.45 27.45
C HIS A 198 -0.31 -1.07 27.77
N LEU A 199 -0.08 -1.45 29.02
CA LEU A 199 0.06 -2.85 29.45
C LEU A 199 -1.26 -3.60 29.63
N LYS A 200 -2.41 -2.92 29.59
CA LYS A 200 -3.69 -3.52 30.01
C LYS A 200 -4.78 -3.66 28.95
N HIS A 201 -4.71 -2.96 27.82
CA HIS A 201 -5.88 -2.87 26.91
C HIS A 201 -5.66 -3.32 25.46
N HIS A 202 -4.42 -3.42 24.95
CA HIS A 202 -4.19 -3.88 23.56
C HIS A 202 -2.90 -4.69 23.44
N GLU A 203 -3.03 -6.02 23.52
CA GLU A 203 -1.89 -6.91 23.34
C GLU A 203 -1.46 -7.03 21.87
N GLU A 204 -2.34 -6.77 20.90
CA GLU A 204 -2.00 -6.82 19.46
C GLU A 204 -0.88 -5.85 19.08
N TRP A 205 -0.88 -4.63 19.64
CA TRP A 205 0.15 -3.63 19.36
C TRP A 205 1.53 -3.97 19.94
N LYS A 206 1.65 -5.01 20.78
CA LYS A 206 2.95 -5.49 21.28
C LYS A 206 3.87 -5.97 20.15
N ASN A 207 3.28 -6.47 19.06
CA ASN A 207 4.01 -7.09 17.95
C ASN A 207 3.79 -6.39 16.61
N ALA A 208 2.98 -5.33 16.57
CA ALA A 208 2.79 -4.54 15.37
C ALA A 208 4.13 -4.11 14.80
N VAL A 209 4.19 -4.00 13.47
CA VAL A 209 5.41 -3.61 12.78
C VAL A 209 5.87 -2.29 13.37
N ASN A 210 6.94 -2.36 14.15
CA ASN A 210 7.67 -1.20 14.59
C ASN A 210 8.75 -0.99 13.54
N ILE A 211 8.82 0.22 12.98
CA ILE A 211 9.79 0.61 11.95
C ILE A 211 11.23 0.23 12.37
N TYR A 212 11.52 0.14 13.67
CA TYR A 212 12.82 -0.27 14.18
C TYR A 212 13.12 -1.78 14.08
N ASN A 213 12.11 -2.66 14.15
CA ASN A 213 12.33 -4.12 14.05
C ASN A 213 12.53 -4.60 12.60
N MET A 214 12.53 -3.68 11.63
CA MET A 214 12.78 -3.94 10.22
C MET A 214 14.24 -3.75 9.80
N TYR A 215 15.11 -3.29 10.71
CA TYR A 215 16.55 -3.10 10.48
C TYR A 215 17.41 -4.11 11.25
#